data_AF-A0A937ME27-F1
#
_entry.id   AF-A0A937ME27-F1
#
_cell.length_a   1.000
_cell.length_b   1.000
_cell.length_c   1.000
_cell.angle_alpha   90.00
_cell.angle_beta   90.00
_cell.angle_gamma   90.00
#
_symmetry.space_group_name_H-M   'P 1'
#
loop_
_entity.id
_entity.type
_entity.pdbx_description
1 polymer ?
#
loop_
_entity_poly.entity_id
_entity_poly.type
_entity_poly.pdbx_seq_one_letter_code
_entity_poly.pdbx_strand_id
1 'polypeptide(L)'
;MRAVLVTCTFILLLSACTTPEPVQPLEIESPGCAGTARLWDHEHTEILHLNPGYAYHQIDERAAFLQKFNAMPPKTERPVPDTIGYFSKPGNDQSILVFVIGDCVTYLEVVSLRLLRETFLDSR
;
A
#
# COMPACT_ATOMS: atom_id res chain seq x y z
N MET A 1 21.33 10.92 78.59
CA MET A 1 20.06 10.64 79.32
C MET A 1 18.90 11.12 78.46
N ARG A 2 17.89 10.25 78.25
CA ARG A 2 16.53 10.51 77.67
C ARG A 2 16.52 10.90 76.18
N ALA A 3 16.10 10.12 75.18
CA ALA A 3 15.00 9.15 74.98
C ALA A 3 13.59 9.76 74.98
N VAL A 4 13.01 9.99 73.79
CA VAL A 4 11.56 9.99 73.43
C VAL A 4 11.48 9.74 71.90
N LEU A 5 11.26 8.52 71.41
CA LEU A 5 10.00 7.90 70.93
C LEU A 5 9.14 8.75 69.97
N VAL A 6 9.14 8.44 68.66
CA VAL A 6 8.16 7.62 67.89
C VAL A 6 7.08 8.44 67.20
N THR A 7 7.07 8.37 65.86
CA THR A 7 5.83 8.09 65.12
C THR A 7 6.17 7.41 63.81
N CYS A 8 5.76 6.14 63.69
CA CYS A 8 5.83 5.36 62.46
C CYS A 8 4.72 5.83 61.52
N THR A 9 5.07 6.47 60.41
CA THR A 9 4.12 6.68 59.32
C THR A 9 4.29 5.56 58.31
N PHE A 10 3.42 4.56 58.43
CA PHE A 10 3.19 3.52 57.44
C PHE A 10 2.59 4.19 56.19
N ILE A 11 3.39 4.40 55.15
CA ILE A 11 2.87 4.84 53.85
C ILE A 11 2.66 3.59 53.00
N LEU A 12 1.41 3.13 52.95
CA LEU A 12 0.90 2.18 51.96
C LEU A 12 0.98 2.83 50.58
N LEU A 13 2.07 2.61 49.85
CA LEU A 13 2.11 2.89 48.42
C LEU A 13 1.35 1.76 47.71
N LEU A 14 0.08 2.03 47.45
CA LEU A 14 -0.78 1.29 46.54
C LEU A 14 -0.04 1.10 45.21
N SER A 15 0.38 -0.13 44.94
CA SER A 15 0.83 -0.57 43.62
C SER A 15 -0.34 -0.48 42.65
N ALA A 16 -0.55 0.71 42.07
CA ALA A 16 -1.33 0.85 40.86
C ALA A 16 -0.54 0.18 39.73
N CYS A 17 -0.80 -1.11 39.53
CA CYS A 17 -0.43 -1.82 38.33
C CYS A 17 -1.30 -1.23 37.21
N THR A 18 -0.81 -0.16 36.58
CA THR A 18 -1.39 0.35 35.34
C THR A 18 -1.14 -0.71 34.27
N THR A 19 -2.14 -1.56 34.05
CA THR A 19 -2.22 -2.36 32.84
C THR A 19 -2.11 -1.38 31.66
N PRO A 20 -1.16 -1.56 30.73
CA PRO A 20 -1.16 -0.75 29.52
C PRO A 20 -2.47 -1.04 28.80
N GLU A 21 -3.27 0.01 28.63
CA GLU A 21 -4.45 0.00 27.78
C GLU A 21 -4.04 -0.58 26.42
N PRO A 22 -4.74 -1.59 25.88
CA PRO A 22 -4.44 -2.04 24.54
C PRO A 22 -4.66 -0.84 23.63
N VAL A 23 -3.55 -0.32 23.07
CA VAL A 23 -3.57 0.69 22.03
C VAL A 23 -4.39 0.07 20.91
N GLN A 24 -5.65 0.46 20.81
CA GLN A 24 -6.46 0.18 19.64
C GLN A 24 -5.61 0.64 18.46
N PRO A 25 -5.42 -0.18 17.42
CA PRO A 25 -4.74 0.28 16.22
C PRO A 25 -5.40 1.59 15.83
N LEU A 26 -4.61 2.67 15.69
CA LEU A 26 -5.11 3.84 15.02
C LEU A 26 -5.60 3.33 13.67
N GLU A 27 -6.91 3.28 13.46
CA GLU A 27 -7.46 3.32 12.11
C GLU A 27 -7.02 4.68 11.60
N ILE A 28 -5.88 4.69 10.92
CA ILE A 28 -5.51 5.78 10.05
C ILE A 28 -6.61 5.75 9.01
N GLU A 29 -7.62 6.62 9.15
CA GLU A 29 -8.51 6.95 8.04
C GLU A 29 -7.59 7.19 6.86
N SER A 30 -7.67 6.32 5.84
CA SER A 30 -6.88 6.48 4.61
C SER A 30 -7.10 7.92 4.18
N PRO A 31 -6.06 8.77 4.11
CA PRO A 31 -6.24 10.16 3.72
C PRO A 31 -6.77 10.09 2.30
N GLY A 32 -8.09 10.23 2.15
CA GLY A 32 -8.78 9.95 0.90
C GLY A 32 -8.03 10.58 -0.27
N CYS A 33 -7.95 9.84 -1.37
CA CYS A 33 -7.09 10.16 -2.51
C CYS A 33 -6.95 11.65 -2.78
N ALA A 34 -5.78 12.18 -2.46
CA ALA A 34 -5.55 13.62 -2.51
C ALA A 34 -5.85 14.15 -3.91
N GLY A 35 -6.80 15.09 -4.01
CA GLY A 35 -7.10 16.01 -5.12
C GLY A 35 -7.36 15.43 -6.52
N THR A 36 -6.40 14.71 -7.07
CA THR A 36 -6.39 14.18 -8.44
C THR A 36 -6.28 12.67 -8.52
N ALA A 37 -5.92 12.00 -7.42
CA ALA A 37 -5.88 10.55 -7.37
C ALA A 37 -7.31 9.99 -7.34
N ARG A 38 -7.57 9.00 -8.20
CA ARG A 38 -8.88 8.35 -8.31
C ARG A 38 -8.93 7.12 -7.41
N LEU A 39 -10.11 6.82 -6.86
CA LEU A 39 -10.31 5.63 -6.03
C LEU A 39 -10.20 4.36 -6.86
N TRP A 40 -9.46 3.39 -6.35
CA TRP A 40 -9.17 2.13 -7.05
C TRP A 40 -10.44 1.37 -7.43
N ASP A 41 -11.38 1.20 -6.50
CA ASP A 41 -12.61 0.45 -6.78
C ASP A 41 -13.44 1.08 -7.92
N HIS A 42 -13.47 2.42 -7.95
CA HIS A 42 -14.13 3.16 -9.02
C HIS A 42 -13.39 2.99 -10.35
N GLU A 43 -12.08 3.22 -10.39
CA GLU A 43 -11.28 3.10 -11.62
C GLU A 43 -11.25 1.67 -12.15
N HIS A 44 -11.11 0.68 -11.29
CA HIS A 44 -11.14 -0.72 -11.67
C HIS A 44 -12.45 -1.06 -12.37
N THR A 45 -13.59 -0.61 -11.82
CA THR A 45 -14.91 -0.82 -12.41
C THR A 45 -15.06 -0.09 -13.74
N GLU A 46 -14.68 1.19 -13.81
CA GLU A 46 -14.76 2.01 -15.03
C GLU A 46 -13.87 1.44 -16.15
N ILE A 47 -12.64 1.03 -15.84
CA ILE A 47 -11.73 0.42 -16.82
C ILE A 47 -12.35 -0.84 -17.41
N LEU A 48 -12.91 -1.74 -16.59
CA LEU A 48 -13.55 -2.96 -17.08
C LEU A 48 -14.83 -2.66 -17.87
N HIS A 49 -15.60 -1.65 -17.47
CA HIS A 49 -16.80 -1.22 -18.17
C HIS A 49 -16.47 -0.68 -19.58
N LEU A 50 -15.46 0.17 -19.68
CA LEU A 50 -15.04 0.80 -20.94
C LEU A 50 -14.26 -0.16 -21.86
N ASN A 51 -13.69 -1.24 -21.32
CA ASN A 51 -12.81 -2.16 -22.05
C ASN A 51 -13.32 -3.62 -21.99
N PRO A 52 -14.44 -3.94 -22.65
CA PRO A 52 -15.05 -5.27 -22.56
C PRO A 52 -14.10 -6.40 -23.01
N GLY A 53 -13.96 -7.39 -22.15
CA GLY A 53 -13.08 -8.56 -22.33
C GLY A 53 -11.66 -8.38 -21.79
N TYR A 54 -11.33 -7.20 -21.25
CA TYR A 54 -10.14 -7.06 -20.41
C TYR A 54 -10.39 -7.75 -19.06
N ALA A 55 -9.32 -8.30 -18.48
CA ALA A 55 -9.29 -8.85 -17.13
C ALA A 55 -8.13 -8.21 -16.35
N TYR A 56 -8.32 -8.02 -15.05
CA TYR A 56 -7.28 -7.53 -14.16
C TYR A 56 -6.34 -8.66 -13.73
N HIS A 57 -5.04 -8.37 -13.73
CA HIS A 57 -3.98 -9.27 -13.28
C HIS A 57 -3.10 -8.53 -12.30
N GLN A 58 -3.04 -9.01 -11.06
CA GLN A 58 -2.12 -8.50 -10.05
C GLN A 58 -0.70 -8.98 -10.34
N ILE A 59 0.29 -8.14 -10.07
CA ILE A 59 1.71 -8.46 -10.14
C ILE A 59 2.20 -8.68 -8.71
N ASP A 60 2.50 -9.94 -8.37
CA ASP A 60 2.87 -10.32 -6.99
C ASP A 60 4.32 -9.98 -6.65
N GLU A 61 5.25 -10.13 -7.61
CA GLU A 61 6.68 -9.81 -7.47
C GLU A 61 6.96 -8.30 -7.59
N ARG A 62 6.21 -7.47 -6.84
CA ARG A 62 6.22 -6.00 -6.97
C ARG A 62 7.61 -5.36 -6.89
N ALA A 63 8.45 -5.81 -5.96
CA ALA A 63 9.79 -5.25 -5.78
C ALA A 63 10.69 -5.48 -7.01
N ALA A 64 10.68 -6.70 -7.57
CA ALA A 64 11.42 -7.03 -8.77
C ALA A 64 10.89 -6.28 -10.00
N PHE A 65 9.55 -6.17 -10.11
CA PHE A 65 8.91 -5.36 -11.13
C PHE A 65 9.35 -3.90 -11.08
N LEU A 66 9.26 -3.24 -9.92
CA LEU A 66 9.62 -1.83 -9.73
C LEU A 66 11.08 -1.56 -10.01
N GLN A 67 11.97 -2.48 -9.61
CA GLN A 67 13.40 -2.36 -9.90
C GLN A 67 13.66 -2.26 -11.41
N LYS A 68 13.05 -3.16 -12.19
CA LYS A 68 13.15 -3.15 -13.65
C LYS A 68 12.47 -1.91 -14.25
N PHE A 69 11.27 -1.57 -13.77
CA PHE A 69 10.47 -0.44 -14.26
C PHE A 69 11.20 0.90 -14.07
N ASN A 70 11.73 1.16 -12.87
CA ASN A 70 12.45 2.39 -12.57
C ASN A 70 13.83 2.48 -13.26
N ALA A 71 14.39 1.35 -13.70
CA ALA A 71 15.64 1.31 -14.45
C ALA A 71 15.48 1.68 -15.93
N MET A 72 14.27 1.60 -16.49
CA MET A 72 14.02 1.97 -17.88
C MET A 72 14.00 3.50 -18.07
N PRO A 73 14.49 4.01 -19.22
CA PRO A 73 14.31 5.40 -19.57
C PRO A 73 12.83 5.74 -19.87
N PRO A 74 12.32 6.90 -19.43
CA PRO A 74 12.96 7.83 -18.50
C PRO A 74 13.02 7.22 -17.08
N LYS A 75 14.18 7.34 -16.42
CA LYS A 75 14.31 6.88 -15.03
C LYS A 75 13.34 7.69 -14.18
N THR A 76 12.40 7.00 -13.52
CA THR A 76 11.43 7.63 -12.64
C THR A 76 11.66 7.15 -11.21
N GLU A 77 11.62 8.08 -10.27
CA GLU A 77 11.54 7.75 -8.84
C GLU A 77 10.07 7.80 -8.45
N ARG A 78 9.38 6.66 -8.62
CA ARG A 78 7.99 6.52 -8.19
C ARG A 78 7.94 6.01 -6.75
N PRO A 79 6.96 6.47 -5.94
CA PRO A 79 6.70 5.87 -4.65
C PRO A 79 6.37 4.38 -4.82
N VAL A 80 6.71 3.56 -3.82
CA VAL A 80 6.44 2.12 -3.86
C VAL A 80 4.94 1.89 -3.68
N PRO A 81 4.23 1.34 -4.68
CA PRO A 81 2.81 1.03 -4.56
C PRO A 81 2.52 -0.20 -3.71
N ASP A 82 1.37 -0.16 -3.03
CA ASP A 82 0.80 -1.31 -2.32
C ASP A 82 0.34 -2.38 -3.30
N THR A 83 -0.25 -1.95 -4.43
CA THR A 83 -0.72 -2.83 -5.49
C THR A 83 -0.16 -2.39 -6.84
N ILE A 84 0.35 -3.36 -7.60
CA ILE A 84 0.70 -3.21 -9.01
C ILE A 84 -0.11 -4.25 -9.76
N GLY A 85 -0.74 -3.85 -10.85
CA GLY A 85 -1.39 -4.80 -11.74
C GLY A 85 -1.56 -4.24 -13.13
N TYR A 86 -2.14 -5.05 -14.00
CA TYR A 86 -2.44 -4.62 -15.35
C TYR A 86 -3.74 -5.24 -15.84
N PHE A 87 -4.44 -4.52 -16.71
CA PHE A 87 -5.59 -5.04 -17.42
C PHE A 87 -5.16 -5.51 -18.80
N SER A 88 -5.52 -6.73 -19.18
CA SER A 88 -5.21 -7.27 -20.50
C SER A 88 -6.36 -8.08 -21.08
N LYS A 89 -6.39 -8.23 -22.41
CA LYS A 89 -7.38 -9.03 -23.15
C LYS A 89 -6.68 -9.99 -24.10
N PRO A 90 -7.12 -11.25 -24.22
CA PRO A 90 -6.58 -12.19 -25.19
C PRO A 90 -6.62 -11.62 -26.62
N GLY A 91 -5.50 -11.73 -27.35
CA GLY A 91 -5.38 -11.23 -28.72
C GLY A 91 -5.16 -9.73 -28.85
N ASN A 92 -5.10 -8.97 -27.75
CA ASN A 92 -4.73 -7.56 -27.76
C ASN A 92 -3.29 -7.38 -27.24
N ASP A 93 -2.46 -6.63 -27.97
CA ASP A 93 -1.09 -6.30 -27.54
C ASP A 93 -1.02 -5.06 -26.64
N GLN A 94 -2.14 -4.40 -26.35
CA GLN A 94 -2.19 -3.29 -25.40
C GLN A 94 -2.69 -3.76 -24.04
N SER A 95 -2.05 -3.27 -22.98
CA SER A 95 -2.45 -3.46 -21.58
C SER A 95 -2.47 -2.14 -20.85
N ILE A 96 -3.27 -2.05 -19.79
CA ILE A 96 -3.35 -0.86 -18.95
C ILE A 96 -2.64 -1.19 -17.64
N LEU A 97 -1.45 -0.64 -17.44
CA LEU A 97 -0.66 -0.79 -16.22
C LEU A 97 -1.16 0.19 -15.16
N VAL A 98 -1.37 -0.29 -13.93
CA VAL A 98 -1.91 0.51 -12.82
C VAL A 98 -1.10 0.31 -11.54
N PHE A 99 -0.76 1.41 -10.87
CA PHE A 99 -0.17 1.40 -9.52
C PHE A 99 -1.15 2.05 -8.53
N VAL A 100 -1.30 1.43 -7.36
CA VAL A 100 -2.21 1.87 -6.30
C VAL A 100 -1.45 1.99 -4.98
N ILE A 101 -1.63 3.10 -4.26
CA ILE A 101 -1.16 3.33 -2.88
C ILE A 101 -2.38 3.58 -2.01
N GLY A 102 -2.57 2.79 -0.96
CA GLY A 102 -3.81 2.67 -0.21
C GLY A 102 -4.94 2.26 -1.15
N ASP A 103 -5.91 3.15 -1.29
CA ASP A 103 -7.06 3.07 -2.19
C ASP A 103 -6.91 3.94 -3.45
N CYS A 104 -5.73 4.51 -3.68
CA CYS A 104 -5.53 5.58 -4.65
C CYS A 104 -4.71 5.16 -5.86
N VAL A 105 -5.29 5.33 -7.05
CA VAL A 105 -4.58 5.16 -8.32
C VAL A 105 -3.58 6.30 -8.48
N THR A 106 -2.29 5.96 -8.44
CA THR A 106 -1.18 6.92 -8.56
C THR A 106 -0.46 6.83 -9.90
N TYR A 107 -0.72 5.77 -10.67
CA TYR A 107 -0.24 5.61 -12.03
C TYR A 107 -1.22 4.79 -12.85
N LEU A 108 -1.45 5.24 -14.08
CA LEU A 108 -2.28 4.54 -15.06
C LEU A 108 -1.71 4.83 -16.45
N GLU A 109 -1.26 3.81 -17.16
CA GLU A 109 -0.66 3.99 -18.49
C GLU A 109 -0.97 2.81 -19.42
N VAL A 110 -1.21 3.12 -20.70
CA VAL A 110 -1.35 2.10 -21.74
C VAL A 110 0.05 1.68 -22.22
N VAL A 111 0.37 0.40 -22.05
CA VAL A 111 1.66 -0.19 -22.37
C VAL A 111 1.50 -1.37 -23.33
N SER A 112 2.58 -1.76 -24.01
CA SER A 112 2.59 -3.01 -24.78
C SER A 112 2.58 -4.22 -23.83
N LEU A 113 1.66 -5.16 -24.03
CA LEU A 113 1.57 -6.42 -23.30
C LEU A 113 2.79 -7.29 -23.56
N ARG A 114 3.30 -7.29 -24.80
CA ARG A 114 4.57 -7.97 -25.13
C ARG A 114 5.72 -7.44 -24.30
N LEU A 115 5.91 -6.11 -24.29
CA LEU A 115 6.96 -5.48 -23.46
C LEU A 115 6.76 -5.81 -21.98
N LEU A 116 5.52 -5.74 -21.51
CA LEU A 116 5.17 -6.01 -20.11
C LEU A 116 5.62 -7.43 -19.70
N ARG A 117 5.30 -8.42 -20.54
CA ARG A 117 5.65 -9.82 -20.31
C ARG A 117 7.13 -10.09 -20.40
N GLU A 118 7.75 -9.75 -21.52
CA GLU A 118 9.15 -10.10 -21.81
C GLU A 118 10.14 -9.38 -20.91
N THR A 119 9.81 -8.15 -20.50
CA THR A 119 10.73 -7.33 -19.69
C THR A 119 10.50 -7.53 -18.20
N PHE A 120 9.24 -7.47 -17.75
CA PHE A 120 8.95 -7.38 -16.32
C PHE A 120 8.50 -8.68 -15.70
N LEU A 121 7.66 -9.44 -16.40
CA LEU A 121 6.94 -10.59 -15.82
C LEU A 121 7.60 -11.94 -16.12
N ASP A 122 8.49 -12.02 -17.11
CA ASP A 122 9.29 -13.22 -17.33
C ASP A 122 10.45 -13.24 -16.33
N SER A 123 10.33 -14.14 -15.35
CA SER A 123 11.31 -14.40 -14.30
C SER A 123 12.11 -15.69 -14.56
N ARG A 124 12.23 -16.11 -15.84
CA ARG A 124 12.96 -17.32 -16.24
C ARG A 124 14.41 -17.06 -16.58
#